data_AF-A0A2S6U2X6-F1
#
_entry.id   AF-A0A2S6U2X6-F1
#
_cell.length_a   1.000
_cell.length_b   1.000
_cell.length_c   1.000
_cell.angle_alpha   90.00
_cell.angle_beta   90.00
_cell.angle_gamma   90.00
#
_symmetry.space_group_name_H-M   'P 1'
#
loop_
_entity.id
_entity.type
_entity.pdbx_description
1 polymer ?
#
loop_
_entity_poly.entity_id
_entity_poly.type
_entity_poly.pdbx_seq_one_letter_code
_entity_poly.pdbx_strand_id
1 'polypeptide(L)'
;WRLAALLHDAAEYVIGDLISPFKSAVGLDYKSFETGLLGAIHIRFGLPAIPAVGAARLIKRGDRAAAYLEATLLAGFEPAEARRLFGNPRGVGDFVLATLPPDKAKRQFMDRFEALASQL
;
A
#
# COMPACT_ATOMS: atom_id res chain seq x y z
N TRP A 1 6.75 -6.82 -10.76
CA TRP A 1 5.59 -6.14 -10.13
C TRP A 1 5.41 -6.40 -8.64
N ARG A 2 5.85 -7.53 -8.07
CA ARG A 2 5.77 -7.76 -6.61
C ARG A 2 6.51 -6.69 -5.79
N LEU A 3 7.69 -6.26 -6.25
CA LEU A 3 8.42 -5.17 -5.60
C LEU A 3 7.64 -3.84 -5.65
N ALA A 4 7.03 -3.50 -6.80
CA ALA A 4 6.15 -2.32 -6.91
C ALA A 4 4.96 -2.38 -5.95
N ALA A 5 4.42 -3.58 -5.68
CA ALA A 5 3.36 -3.75 -4.67
C ALA A 5 3.89 -3.49 -3.24
N LEU A 6 5.09 -3.98 -2.91
CA LEU A 6 5.72 -3.70 -1.61
C LEU A 6 6.01 -2.20 -1.42
N LEU A 7 6.38 -1.50 -2.50
CA LEU A 7 6.77 -0.09 -2.50
C LEU A 7 5.61 0.88 -2.79
N HIS A 8 4.35 0.41 -2.86
CA HIS A 8 3.26 1.25 -3.36
C HIS A 8 3.00 2.52 -2.52
N ASP A 9 3.22 2.44 -1.21
CA ASP A 9 3.14 3.58 -0.27
C ASP A 9 4.51 4.14 0.10
N ALA A 10 5.58 3.78 -0.63
CA ALA A 10 6.93 4.19 -0.28
C ALA A 10 7.07 5.72 -0.23
N ALA A 11 6.29 6.48 -1.01
CA ALA A 11 6.28 7.95 -0.98
C ALA A 11 5.94 8.54 0.40
N GLU A 12 5.21 7.81 1.24
CA GLU A 12 4.77 8.24 2.58
C GLU A 12 5.94 8.48 3.55
N TYR A 13 7.13 7.94 3.27
CA TYR A 13 8.33 8.25 4.06
C TYR A 13 8.71 9.74 4.03
N VAL A 14 8.32 10.47 2.98
CA VAL A 14 8.59 11.92 2.83
C VAL A 14 7.35 12.72 3.15
N ILE A 15 6.18 12.29 2.66
CA ILE A 15 4.96 13.10 2.69
C ILE A 15 4.08 12.81 3.92
N GLY A 16 4.42 11.78 4.70
CA GLY A 16 3.60 11.25 5.77
C GLY A 16 2.44 10.39 5.25
N ASP A 17 1.84 9.61 6.16
CA ASP A 17 0.62 8.88 5.87
C ASP A 17 -0.59 9.82 6.00
N LEU A 18 -1.40 9.88 4.95
CA LEU A 18 -2.66 10.61 4.93
C LEU A 18 -3.80 9.64 4.65
N ILE A 19 -4.79 9.63 5.56
CA ILE A 19 -6.00 8.87 5.30
C ILE A 19 -6.70 9.35 4.02
N SER A 20 -7.32 8.43 3.29
CA SER A 20 -7.93 8.68 1.97
C SER A 20 -8.87 9.90 1.88
N PRO A 21 -9.71 10.21 2.90
CA PRO A 21 -10.51 11.44 2.89
C PRO A 21 -9.68 12.73 2.80
N PHE A 22 -8.53 12.78 3.46
CA PHE A 22 -7.64 13.95 3.40
C PHE A 22 -6.88 14.03 2.09
N LYS A 23 -6.41 12.90 1.53
CA LYS A 23 -5.79 12.90 0.18
C LYS A 23 -6.72 13.54 -0.87
N SER A 24 -8.04 13.34 -0.74
CA SER A 24 -9.05 13.96 -1.62
C SER A 24 -9.23 15.47 -1.40
N ALA A 25 -8.92 15.99 -0.21
CA ALA A 25 -9.13 17.38 0.19
C ALA A 25 -7.92 18.29 -0.11
N VAL A 26 -6.69 17.74 -0.14
CA VAL A 26 -5.44 18.53 -0.34
C VAL A 26 -5.26 19.02 -1.78
N GLY A 27 -5.95 18.42 -2.76
CA GLY A 27 -6.00 18.90 -4.15
C GLY A 27 -5.03 18.20 -5.12
N LEU A 28 -5.06 18.64 -6.39
CA LEU A 28 -4.38 17.99 -7.52
C LEU A 28 -2.84 18.04 -7.43
N ASP A 29 -2.29 19.10 -6.87
CA ASP A 29 -0.83 19.29 -6.77
C ASP A 29 -0.19 18.24 -5.87
N TYR A 30 -0.86 17.89 -4.75
CA TYR A 30 -0.39 16.85 -3.84
C TYR A 30 -0.35 15.48 -4.51
N LYS A 31 -1.43 15.10 -5.22
CA LYS A 31 -1.48 13.82 -5.92
C LYS A 31 -0.42 13.71 -7.01
N SER A 32 -0.18 14.81 -7.73
CA SER A 32 0.84 14.85 -8.79
C SER A 32 2.24 14.72 -8.20
N PHE A 33 2.48 15.38 -7.07
CA PHE A 33 3.73 15.27 -6.31
C PHE A 33 3.96 13.86 -5.75
N GLU A 34 2.96 13.27 -5.08
CA GLU A 34 3.00 11.89 -4.56
C GLU A 34 3.29 10.89 -5.69
N THR A 35 2.62 11.04 -6.84
CA THR A 35 2.84 10.19 -8.03
C THR A 35 4.26 10.37 -8.58
N GLY A 36 4.76 11.60 -8.67
CA GLY A 36 6.11 11.90 -9.13
C GLY A 36 7.19 11.30 -8.21
N LEU A 37 7.01 11.43 -6.89
CA LEU A 37 7.90 10.86 -5.89
C LEU A 37 7.92 9.32 -5.96
N LEU A 38 6.75 8.69 -6.04
CA LEU A 38 6.65 7.24 -6.20
C LEU A 38 7.33 6.77 -7.50
N GLY A 39 7.16 7.53 -8.59
CA GLY A 39 7.85 7.26 -9.86
C GLY A 39 9.38 7.32 -9.74
N ALA A 40 9.91 8.32 -9.02
CA ALA A 40 11.35 8.42 -8.73
C ALA A 40 11.86 7.24 -7.89
N ILE A 41 11.09 6.81 -6.89
CA ILE A 41 11.39 5.63 -6.06
C ILE A 41 11.42 4.37 -6.92
N HIS A 42 10.44 4.17 -7.80
CA HIS A 42 10.43 3.04 -8.73
C HIS A 42 11.68 3.00 -9.62
N ILE A 43 12.04 4.12 -10.25
CA ILE A 43 13.24 4.22 -11.09
C ILE A 43 14.49 3.87 -10.29
N ARG A 44 14.62 4.38 -9.06
CA ARG A 44 15.76 4.09 -8.17
C ARG A 44 15.97 2.59 -7.91
N PHE A 45 14.90 1.80 -7.96
CA PHE A 45 14.93 0.36 -7.73
C PHE A 45 14.70 -0.47 -9.00
N GLY A 46 14.96 0.10 -10.18
CA GLY A 46 14.93 -0.64 -11.45
C GLY A 46 13.52 -0.98 -11.96
N LEU A 47 12.49 -0.34 -11.41
CA LEU A 47 11.10 -0.50 -11.86
C LEU A 47 10.72 0.62 -12.84
N PRO A 48 9.77 0.38 -13.76
CA PRO A 48 9.15 1.45 -14.52
C PRO A 48 8.50 2.49 -13.59
N ALA A 49 8.70 3.78 -13.87
CA ALA A 49 8.14 4.87 -13.05
C ALA A 49 6.64 4.71 -12.80
N ILE A 50 5.91 4.35 -13.86
CA ILE A 50 4.48 4.05 -13.82
C ILE A 50 4.31 2.54 -14.06
N PRO A 51 3.70 1.80 -13.11
CA PRO A 51 3.40 0.39 -13.33
C PRO A 51 2.44 0.17 -14.50
N ALA A 52 2.55 -0.99 -15.17
CA ALA A 52 1.59 -1.38 -16.18
C ALA A 52 0.16 -1.35 -15.62
N VAL A 53 -0.84 -0.94 -16.42
CA VAL A 53 -2.23 -0.74 -15.97
C VAL A 53 -2.80 -1.95 -15.22
N GLY A 54 -2.52 -3.17 -15.71
CA GLY A 54 -2.92 -4.40 -15.03
C GLY A 54 -2.27 -4.56 -13.65
N ALA A 55 -0.98 -4.27 -13.52
CA ALA A 55 -0.26 -4.33 -12.25
C ALA A 55 -0.76 -3.26 -11.27
N ALA A 56 -0.95 -2.02 -11.71
CA ALA A 56 -1.50 -0.94 -10.87
C ALA A 56 -2.89 -1.30 -10.32
N ARG A 57 -3.77 -1.89 -11.15
CA ARG A 57 -5.09 -2.38 -10.71
C ARG A 57 -4.98 -3.50 -9.68
N LEU A 58 -4.04 -4.43 -9.85
CA LEU A 58 -3.82 -5.52 -8.89
C LEU A 58 -3.29 -5.01 -7.55
N ILE A 59 -2.33 -4.07 -7.57
CA ILE A 59 -1.81 -3.42 -6.37
C ILE A 59 -2.95 -2.72 -5.63
N LYS A 60 -3.76 -1.91 -6.34
CA LYS A 60 -4.88 -1.21 -5.71
C LYS A 60 -5.93 -2.14 -5.13
N ARG A 61 -6.14 -3.31 -5.74
CA ARG A 61 -7.04 -4.34 -5.20
C ARG A 61 -6.46 -4.99 -3.94
N GLY A 62 -5.15 -5.21 -3.89
CA GLY A 62 -4.45 -5.71 -2.70
C GLY A 62 -4.49 -4.72 -1.54
N ASP A 63 -4.18 -3.46 -1.80
CA ASP A 63 -4.28 -2.34 -0.86
C ASP A 63 -5.69 -2.25 -0.23
N ARG A 64 -6.74 -2.23 -1.06
CA ARG A 64 -8.13 -2.21 -0.55
C ARG A 64 -8.50 -3.43 0.29
N ALA A 65 -7.92 -4.59 -0.01
CA ALA A 65 -8.13 -5.79 0.79
C ALA A 65 -7.41 -5.70 2.14
N ALA A 66 -6.18 -5.16 2.17
CA ALA A 66 -5.46 -4.88 3.41
C ALA A 66 -6.24 -3.89 4.29
N ALA A 67 -6.68 -2.76 3.72
CA ALA A 67 -7.48 -1.77 4.43
C ALA A 67 -8.79 -2.34 5.01
N TYR A 68 -9.47 -3.25 4.31
CA TYR A 68 -10.65 -3.94 4.85
C TYR A 68 -10.31 -4.79 6.09
N LEU A 69 -9.22 -5.57 6.01
CA LEU A 69 -8.79 -6.43 7.12
C LEU A 69 -8.33 -5.61 8.31
N GLU A 70 -7.55 -4.56 8.09
CA GLU A 70 -7.10 -3.64 9.14
C GLU A 70 -8.30 -2.95 9.82
N ALA A 71 -9.27 -2.48 9.03
CA ALA A 71 -10.46 -1.84 9.55
C ALA A 71 -11.26 -2.78 10.47
N THR A 72 -11.48 -4.02 10.03
CA THR A 72 -12.32 -4.99 10.76
C THR A 72 -11.61 -5.70 11.91
N LEU A 73 -10.30 -5.94 11.81
CA LEU A 73 -9.54 -6.70 12.80
C LEU A 73 -8.79 -5.81 13.80
N LEU A 74 -8.41 -4.58 13.43
CA LEU A 74 -7.56 -3.72 14.26
C LEU A 74 -8.23 -2.41 14.65
N ALA A 75 -8.99 -1.79 13.75
CA ALA A 75 -9.57 -0.45 13.98
C ALA A 75 -11.02 -0.45 14.48
N GLY A 76 -11.63 -1.63 14.69
CA GLY A 76 -12.95 -1.75 15.31
C GLY A 76 -14.13 -1.40 14.39
N PHE A 77 -13.95 -1.37 13.07
CA PHE A 77 -15.04 -1.15 12.13
C PHE A 77 -15.94 -2.37 12.05
N GLU A 78 -17.25 -2.13 12.00
CA GLU A 78 -18.19 -3.20 11.70
C GLU A 78 -17.98 -3.74 10.28
N PRO A 79 -18.09 -5.06 10.04
CA PRO A 79 -17.86 -5.64 8.71
C PRO A 79 -18.73 -5.02 7.61
N ALA A 80 -19.94 -4.57 7.92
CA ALA A 80 -20.82 -3.88 6.98
C ALA A 80 -20.29 -2.49 6.58
N GLU A 81 -19.76 -1.73 7.54
CA GLU A 81 -19.17 -0.42 7.29
C GLU A 81 -17.88 -0.56 6.48
N ALA A 82 -16.99 -1.46 6.88
CA ALA A 82 -15.75 -1.73 6.16
C ALA A 82 -16.02 -2.18 4.71
N ARG A 83 -17.06 -3.00 4.47
CA ARG A 83 -17.48 -3.39 3.11
C ARG A 83 -17.93 -2.20 2.27
N ARG A 84 -18.62 -1.23 2.88
CA ARG A 84 -19.09 0.00 2.19
C ARG A 84 -17.91 0.90 1.81
N LEU A 85 -16.91 1.03 2.68
CA LEU A 85 -15.76 1.91 2.47
C LEU A 85 -14.69 1.28 1.55
N PHE A 86 -14.28 0.05 1.84
CA PHE A 86 -13.13 -0.60 1.20
C PHE A 86 -13.54 -1.60 0.11
N GLY A 87 -14.79 -2.03 0.12
CA GLY A 87 -15.33 -3.05 -0.79
C GLY A 87 -15.36 -4.43 -0.14
N ASN A 88 -15.77 -5.44 -0.91
CA ASN A 88 -15.79 -6.83 -0.45
C ASN A 88 -14.58 -7.59 -1.02
N PRO A 89 -13.49 -7.77 -0.25
CA PRO A 89 -12.31 -8.44 -0.76
C PRO A 89 -12.62 -9.91 -1.10
N ARG A 90 -12.06 -10.38 -2.22
CA ARG A 90 -12.22 -11.76 -2.70
C ARG A 90 -10.88 -12.46 -2.67
N GLY A 91 -10.87 -13.74 -2.31
CA GLY A 91 -9.64 -14.54 -2.26
C GLY A 91 -8.68 -14.14 -1.15
N VAL A 92 -9.21 -13.51 -0.09
CA VAL A 92 -8.50 -13.21 1.14
C VAL A 92 -8.83 -14.36 2.10
N GLY A 93 -7.81 -15.12 2.49
CA GLY A 93 -7.98 -16.21 3.46
C GLY A 93 -8.16 -15.68 4.88
N ASP A 94 -8.18 -16.58 5.85
CA ASP A 94 -8.23 -16.21 7.27
C ASP A 94 -6.88 -15.61 7.68
N PHE A 95 -6.81 -14.27 7.70
CA PHE A 95 -5.64 -13.54 8.18
C PHE A 95 -5.80 -13.22 9.66
N VAL A 96 -4.79 -13.56 10.45
CA VAL A 96 -4.61 -13.01 11.79
C VAL A 96 -3.65 -11.83 11.68
N LEU A 97 -4.19 -10.62 11.79
CA LEU A 97 -3.40 -9.40 11.85
C LEU A 97 -3.04 -9.06 13.29
N ALA A 98 -1.78 -8.76 13.53
CA ALA A 98 -1.28 -8.24 14.79
C ALA A 98 -0.34 -7.07 14.51
N THR A 99 -0.40 -6.04 15.35
CA THR A 99 0.53 -4.92 15.26
C THR A 99 1.94 -5.36 15.67
N LEU A 100 2.95 -4.80 15.01
CA LEU A 100 4.35 -5.11 15.27
C LEU A 100 5.04 -3.88 15.87
N PRO A 101 5.99 -4.07 16.81
CA PRO A 101 6.94 -3.03 17.18
C PRO A 101 7.70 -2.51 15.95
N PRO A 102 8.05 -1.21 15.90
CA PRO A 102 8.67 -0.59 14.71
C PRO A 102 9.90 -1.33 14.19
N ASP A 103 10.80 -1.77 15.07
CA ASP A 103 12.01 -2.49 14.67
C ASP A 103 11.71 -3.85 14.04
N LYS A 104 10.65 -4.55 14.48
CA LYS A 104 10.23 -5.81 13.88
C LYS A 104 9.60 -5.59 12.51
N ALA A 105 8.72 -4.59 12.38
CA ALA A 105 8.10 -4.22 11.11
C ALA A 105 9.16 -3.82 10.08
N LYS A 106 10.12 -2.97 10.47
CA LYS A 106 11.25 -2.55 9.63
C LYS A 106 12.06 -3.74 9.14
N ARG A 107 12.46 -4.65 10.03
CA ARG A 107 13.22 -5.85 9.62
C ARG A 107 12.44 -6.70 8.62
N GLN A 108 11.19 -7.05 8.91
CA GLN A 108 10.38 -7.86 8.00
C GLN A 108 10.17 -7.19 6.64
N PHE A 109 9.98 -5.87 6.62
CA PHE A 109 9.88 -5.12 5.37
C PHE A 109 11.19 -5.19 4.57
N MET A 110 12.34 -4.97 5.22
CA MET A 110 13.65 -5.01 4.57
C MET A 110 13.99 -6.42 4.04
N ASP A 111 13.74 -7.47 4.83
CA ASP A 111 13.95 -8.86 4.40
C ASP A 111 13.12 -9.17 3.15
N ARG A 112 11.86 -8.71 3.12
CA ARG A 112 10.97 -8.89 1.97
C ARG A 112 11.40 -8.05 0.77
N PHE A 113 11.87 -6.83 1.01
CA PHE A 113 12.40 -5.95 -0.03
C PHE A 113 13.62 -6.59 -0.71
N GLU A 114 14.61 -7.02 0.07
CA GLU A 114 15.84 -7.65 -0.44
C GLU A 114 15.51 -8.91 -1.25
N ALA A 115 14.66 -9.78 -0.72
CA ALA A 115 14.24 -11.00 -1.40
C ALA A 115 13.51 -10.76 -2.73
N LEU A 116 12.79 -9.65 -2.87
CA LEU A 116 12.10 -9.28 -4.12
C LEU A 116 13.00 -8.50 -5.07
N ALA A 117 13.88 -7.65 -4.55
CA ALA A 117 14.83 -6.86 -5.33
C ALA A 117 15.87 -7.77 -6.00
N SER A 118 16.26 -8.87 -5.36
CA SER A 118 17.18 -9.86 -5.94
C SER A 118 16.57 -10.68 -7.10
N GLN A 119 15.28 -10.53 -7.38
CA GLN A 119 14.55 -11.24 -8.45
C GLN A 119 14.26 -10.35 -9.67
N LEU A 120 14.75 -9.10 -9.65
CA LEU A 120 14.58 -8.15 -10.74
C LEU A 120 15.49 -8.46 -11.92
#